data_AF-A0A8T8SS31-F1
#
_entry.id   AF-A0A8T8SS31-F1
#
_cell.length_a   1.000
_cell.length_b   1.000
_cell.length_c   1.000
_cell.angle_alpha   90.00
_cell.angle_beta   90.00
_cell.angle_gamma   90.00
#
_symmetry.space_group_name_H-M   'P 1'
#
loop_
_entity.id
_entity.type
_entity.pdbx_description
1 polymer ?
#
loop_
_entity_poly.entity_id
_entity_poly.type
_entity_poly.pdbx_seq_one_letter_code
_entity_poly.pdbx_strand_id
1 'polypeptide(L)'
;APDAGDGWSRTLVLLALGHFACCMGDTLASELGILSRSKPVLVLNPFRQVPPGTNGGISLFGTLMSLIGGLFMGATAALTTYLSNPACSVSAKSASWLTLWSAGVHGADRMLWLNIIFLGGLGGLLGSMIDSVLGATFQRTYYSRETKQVLLGRLPPKKQSKSGSDDSEWVVITGYDILSNNQVNLISSVATSALVAYLGTSVLV
;
A
#
# COMPACT_ATOMS: atom_id res chain seq x y z
N ALA A 1 18.44 -30.74 17.42
CA ALA A 1 17.06 -30.30 17.13
C ALA A 1 17.02 -29.91 15.66
N PRO A 2 15.97 -30.22 14.89
CA PRO A 2 15.91 -29.76 13.50
C PRO A 2 16.02 -28.24 13.52
N ASP A 3 16.90 -27.69 12.69
CA ASP A 3 17.13 -26.25 12.57
C ASP A 3 15.78 -25.58 12.28
N ALA A 4 15.19 -24.98 13.30
CA ALA A 4 13.87 -24.34 13.23
C ALA A 4 13.99 -23.07 12.41
N GLY A 5 14.05 -23.21 11.08
CA GLY A 5 14.36 -22.07 10.22
C GLY A 5 14.66 -22.41 8.77
N ASP A 6 14.01 -23.42 8.18
CA ASP A 6 13.99 -23.51 6.72
C ASP A 6 13.48 -22.17 6.17
N GLY A 7 14.29 -21.49 5.35
CA GLY A 7 14.09 -20.08 4.94
C GLY A 7 12.71 -19.81 4.32
N TRP A 8 12.05 -20.85 3.83
CA TRP A 8 10.67 -20.83 3.34
C TRP A 8 9.66 -20.35 4.39
N SER A 9 9.77 -20.78 5.64
CA SER A 9 8.84 -20.38 6.71
C SER A 9 8.88 -18.86 6.96
N ARG A 10 10.08 -18.29 7.06
CA ARG A 10 10.31 -16.84 7.22
C ARG A 10 9.81 -16.07 6.00
N THR A 11 10.10 -16.58 4.82
CA THR A 11 9.67 -15.97 3.56
C THR A 11 8.14 -15.91 3.47
N LEU A 12 7.44 -16.99 3.82
CA LEU A 12 5.98 -17.03 3.81
C LEU A 12 5.35 -16.04 4.79
N VAL A 13 5.92 -15.89 5.99
CA VAL A 13 5.45 -14.89 6.97
C VAL A 13 5.64 -13.46 6.45
N LEU A 14 6.79 -13.17 5.82
CA LEU A 14 7.07 -11.86 5.25
C LEU A 14 6.21 -11.57 4.01
N LEU A 15 5.92 -12.58 3.19
CA LEU A 15 4.95 -12.48 2.09
C LEU A 15 3.56 -12.11 2.62
N ALA A 16 3.10 -12.80 3.67
CA ALA A 16 1.81 -12.49 4.30
C ALA A 16 1.79 -11.08 4.88
N LEU A 17 2.85 -10.67 5.59
CA LEU A 17 2.99 -9.31 6.12
C LEU A 17 2.89 -8.27 5.01
N GLY A 18 3.66 -8.42 3.91
CA GLY A 18 3.64 -7.47 2.80
C GLY A 18 2.27 -7.37 2.12
N HIS A 19 1.58 -8.51 1.94
CA HIS A 19 0.21 -8.53 1.40
C HIS A 19 -0.76 -7.76 2.29
N PHE A 20 -0.84 -8.10 3.58
CA PHE A 20 -1.79 -7.45 4.48
C PHE A 20 -1.44 -6.00 4.77
N ALA A 21 -0.15 -5.66 4.87
CA ALA A 21 0.29 -4.28 5.03
C ALA A 21 -0.09 -3.43 3.82
N CYS A 22 0.09 -3.95 2.60
CA CYS A 22 -0.34 -3.29 1.36
C CYS A 22 -1.86 -3.02 1.38
N CYS A 23 -2.67 -4.05 1.60
CA CYS A 23 -4.13 -3.93 1.61
C CYS A 23 -4.62 -2.95 2.68
N MET A 24 -4.07 -3.02 3.90
CA MET A 24 -4.44 -2.12 5.00
C MET A 24 -4.01 -0.69 4.70
N GLY A 25 -2.79 -0.51 4.19
CA GLY A 25 -2.24 0.79 3.85
C GLY A 25 -3.06 1.48 2.77
N ASP A 26 -3.40 0.77 1.70
CA ASP A 26 -4.21 1.27 0.60
C ASP A 26 -5.65 1.61 1.03
N THR A 27 -6.27 0.75 1.85
CA THR A 27 -7.61 0.99 2.41
C THR A 27 -7.65 2.24 3.29
N LEU A 28 -6.67 2.40 4.21
CA LEU A 28 -6.63 3.60 5.04
C LEU A 28 -6.32 4.86 4.23
N ALA A 29 -5.42 4.77 3.23
CA ALA A 29 -5.11 5.90 2.38
C ALA A 29 -6.31 6.37 1.55
N SER A 30 -7.12 5.45 1.03
CA SER A 30 -8.29 5.80 0.22
C SER A 30 -9.45 6.32 1.07
N GLU A 31 -9.82 5.62 2.14
CA GLU A 31 -10.97 5.99 2.99
C GLU A 31 -10.69 7.22 3.85
N LEU A 32 -9.53 7.26 4.52
CA LEU A 32 -9.18 8.41 5.36
C LEU A 32 -8.55 9.55 4.53
N GLY A 33 -7.90 9.26 3.41
CA GLY A 33 -7.29 10.29 2.55
C GLY A 33 -8.32 11.20 1.89
N ILE A 34 -9.58 10.77 1.72
CA ILE A 34 -10.68 11.63 1.27
C ILE A 34 -10.94 12.78 2.25
N LEU A 35 -10.65 12.60 3.55
CA LEU A 35 -10.77 13.66 4.55
C LEU A 35 -9.60 14.67 4.54
N SER A 36 -8.62 14.49 3.65
CA SER A 36 -7.50 15.42 3.51
C SER A 36 -7.99 16.83 3.19
N ARG A 37 -7.52 17.82 3.96
CA ARG A 37 -7.79 19.25 3.70
C ARG A 37 -7.08 19.75 2.43
N SER A 38 -5.96 19.13 2.06
CA SER A 38 -5.24 19.43 0.83
C SER A 38 -5.79 18.61 -0.33
N LYS A 39 -5.94 19.25 -1.50
CA LYS A 39 -6.36 18.58 -2.72
C LYS A 39 -5.32 17.52 -3.12
N PRO A 40 -5.72 16.29 -3.46
CA PRO A 40 -4.78 15.27 -3.91
C PRO A 40 -4.14 15.67 -5.25
N VAL A 41 -2.92 15.18 -5.45
CA VAL A 41 -2.13 15.35 -6.68
C VAL A 41 -1.98 14.00 -7.38
N LEU A 42 -1.86 14.01 -8.71
CA LEU A 42 -1.67 12.77 -9.44
C LEU A 42 -0.27 12.19 -9.22
N VAL A 43 -0.16 10.91 -8.89
CA VAL A 43 1.15 10.26 -8.63
C VAL A 43 2.11 10.33 -9.82
N LEU A 44 1.59 10.26 -11.05
CA LEU A 44 2.40 10.36 -12.28
C LEU A 44 2.74 11.81 -12.66
N ASN A 45 1.98 12.79 -12.17
CA ASN A 45 2.19 14.20 -12.46
C ASN A 45 1.88 15.05 -11.21
N PRO A 46 2.87 15.29 -10.33
CA PRO A 46 2.67 15.95 -9.05
C PRO A 46 2.14 17.39 -9.13
N PHE A 47 2.23 18.03 -10.30
CA PHE A 47 1.74 19.38 -10.53
C PHE A 47 0.24 19.42 -10.86
N ARG A 48 -0.38 18.28 -11.16
CA ARG A 48 -1.80 18.19 -11.53
C ARG A 48 -2.62 17.81 -10.30
N GLN A 49 -3.40 18.77 -9.81
CA GLN A 49 -4.40 18.52 -8.77
C GLN A 49 -5.60 17.78 -9.35
N VAL A 50 -6.11 16.81 -8.61
CA VAL A 50 -7.27 15.99 -8.99
C VAL A 50 -8.33 16.04 -7.88
N PRO A 51 -9.62 15.81 -8.22
CA PRO A 51 -10.65 15.72 -7.19
C PRO A 51 -10.41 14.52 -6.25
N PRO A 52 -10.81 14.61 -4.96
CA PRO A 52 -10.77 13.48 -4.03
C PRO A 52 -11.47 12.24 -4.60
N GLY A 53 -10.89 11.06 -4.37
CA GLY A 53 -11.41 9.79 -4.90
C GLY A 53 -10.96 9.45 -6.33
N THR A 54 -10.06 10.23 -6.93
CA THR A 54 -9.47 9.89 -8.24
C THR A 54 -8.43 8.78 -8.12
N ASN A 55 -8.48 7.77 -9.00
CA ASN A 55 -7.47 6.71 -9.01
C ASN A 55 -6.07 7.29 -9.26
N GLY A 56 -5.13 6.93 -8.39
CA GLY A 56 -3.77 7.45 -8.38
C GLY A 56 -3.61 8.89 -7.88
N GLY A 57 -4.66 9.46 -7.29
CA GLY A 57 -4.58 10.70 -6.54
C GLY A 57 -3.99 10.47 -5.14
N ILE A 58 -2.81 11.01 -4.89
CA ILE A 58 -2.12 10.91 -3.60
C ILE A 58 -2.28 12.21 -2.80
N SER A 59 -2.45 12.09 -1.48
CA SER A 59 -2.46 13.21 -0.55
C SER A 59 -1.50 12.93 0.60
N LEU A 60 -0.92 13.97 1.19
CA LEU A 60 0.02 13.81 2.31
C LEU A 60 -0.65 13.06 3.48
N PHE A 61 -1.90 13.40 3.78
CA PHE A 61 -2.66 12.72 4.83
C PHE A 61 -2.90 11.25 4.50
N GLY A 62 -3.31 10.93 3.26
CA GLY A 62 -3.49 9.55 2.80
C GLY A 62 -2.20 8.74 2.90
N THR A 63 -1.06 9.30 2.49
CA THR A 63 0.25 8.63 2.59
C THR A 63 0.71 8.38 4.03
N LEU A 64 0.34 9.27 4.97
CA LEU A 64 0.60 9.03 6.39
C LEU A 64 -0.30 7.91 6.93
N MET A 65 -1.56 7.87 6.50
CA MET A 65 -2.49 6.81 6.88
C MET A 65 -2.06 5.45 6.33
N SER A 66 -1.49 5.37 5.11
CA SER A 66 -0.94 4.11 4.60
C SER A 66 0.25 3.62 5.41
N LEU A 67 1.16 4.53 5.80
CA LEU A 67 2.27 4.20 6.70
C LEU A 67 1.76 3.68 8.05
N ILE A 68 0.78 4.36 8.66
CA ILE A 68 0.19 3.93 9.94
C ILE A 68 -0.48 2.56 9.81
N GLY A 69 -1.21 2.30 8.71
CA GLY A 69 -1.81 1.00 8.44
C GLY A 69 -0.77 -0.11 8.29
N GLY A 70 0.32 0.17 7.59
CA GLY A 70 1.45 -0.75 7.47
C GLY A 70 2.14 -1.02 8.81
N LEU A 71 2.40 0.02 9.61
CA LEU A 71 3.00 -0.10 10.94
C LEU A 71 2.11 -0.91 11.88
N PHE A 72 0.78 -0.72 11.81
CA PHE A 72 -0.19 -1.50 12.56
C PHE A 72 -0.11 -3.00 12.19
N MET A 73 -0.07 -3.33 10.90
CA MET A 73 0.10 -4.73 10.45
C MET A 73 1.47 -5.31 10.81
N GLY A 74 2.53 -4.50 10.78
CA GLY A 74 3.84 -4.91 11.26
C GLY A 74 3.87 -5.18 12.77
N ALA A 75 3.15 -4.38 13.57
CA ALA A 75 3.03 -4.57 15.01
C ALA A 75 2.22 -5.81 15.38
N THR A 76 1.14 -6.10 14.66
CA THR A 76 0.37 -7.34 14.85
C THR A 76 1.21 -8.55 14.48
N ALA A 77 1.93 -8.53 13.35
CA ALA A 77 2.83 -9.61 12.96
C ALA A 77 3.96 -9.84 13.98
N ALA A 78 4.56 -8.76 14.51
CA ALA A 78 5.56 -8.82 15.56
C ALA A 78 4.98 -9.43 16.86
N LEU A 79 3.78 -9.00 17.27
CA LEU A 79 3.11 -9.55 18.45
C LEU A 79 2.77 -11.04 18.27
N THR A 80 2.23 -11.43 17.12
CA THR A 80 1.88 -12.83 16.83
C THR A 80 3.12 -13.72 16.84
N THR A 81 4.22 -13.28 16.23
CA THR A 81 5.48 -14.04 16.25
C THR A 81 6.07 -14.14 17.66
N TYR A 82 5.92 -13.09 18.48
CA TYR A 82 6.37 -13.07 19.88
C TYR A 82 5.62 -14.08 20.74
N LEU A 83 4.29 -14.09 20.62
CA LEU A 83 3.43 -15.02 21.35
C LEU A 83 3.57 -16.47 20.88
N SER A 84 3.86 -16.68 19.59
CA SER A 84 3.92 -18.02 18.99
C SER A 84 5.22 -18.75 19.33
N ASN A 85 6.37 -18.09 19.25
CA ASN A 85 7.64 -18.67 19.67
C ASN A 85 8.72 -17.57 19.85
N PRO A 86 9.32 -17.40 21.04
CA PRO A 86 10.40 -16.43 21.23
C PRO A 86 11.66 -16.73 20.39
N ALA A 87 11.84 -18.00 19.96
CA ALA A 87 12.91 -18.40 19.03
C ALA A 87 12.65 -18.00 17.56
N CYS A 88 11.39 -17.66 17.19
CA CYS A 88 11.05 -17.12 15.87
C CYS A 88 11.46 -15.64 15.70
N SER A 89 12.21 -15.08 16.65
CA SER A 89 12.87 -13.79 16.52
C SER A 89 13.86 -13.86 15.36
N VAL A 90 13.42 -13.35 14.21
CA VAL A 90 14.14 -13.20 12.95
C VAL A 90 15.53 -12.61 13.20
N SER A 91 16.60 -13.41 13.22
CA SER A 91 17.96 -12.93 13.54
C SER A 91 18.47 -11.96 12.46
N ALA A 92 18.62 -10.68 12.79
CA ALA A 92 19.18 -9.66 11.91
C ALA A 92 20.71 -9.73 11.93
N LYS A 93 21.29 -10.62 11.13
CA LYS A 93 22.75 -10.72 10.97
C LYS A 93 23.31 -10.01 9.73
N SER A 94 22.50 -9.52 8.78
CA SER A 94 23.05 -9.09 7.48
C SER A 94 22.76 -7.66 7.00
N ALA A 95 21.85 -6.89 7.59
CA ALA A 95 21.63 -5.51 7.15
C ALA A 95 22.39 -4.47 7.99
N SER A 96 23.66 -4.25 7.65
CA SER A 96 24.48 -3.18 8.24
C SER A 96 23.82 -1.78 8.19
N TRP A 97 22.95 -1.54 7.20
CA TRP A 97 22.24 -0.27 7.01
C TRP A 97 20.95 -0.13 7.84
N LEU A 98 20.26 -1.22 8.20
CA LEU A 98 19.20 -1.18 9.21
C LEU A 98 19.80 -1.16 10.62
N THR A 99 20.94 -1.84 10.82
CA THR A 99 21.66 -1.78 12.09
C THR A 99 22.33 -0.44 12.35
N LEU A 100 22.45 0.45 11.37
CA LEU A 100 22.93 1.83 11.60
C LEU A 100 22.04 2.60 12.59
N TRP A 101 20.76 2.20 12.76
CA TRP A 101 19.88 2.70 13.82
C TRP A 101 19.92 1.89 15.12
N SER A 102 20.43 0.65 15.10
CA SER A 102 20.53 -0.23 16.27
C SER A 102 21.96 -0.37 16.84
N ALA A 103 22.97 0.22 16.18
CA ALA A 103 24.39 0.06 16.50
C ALA A 103 24.81 0.69 17.85
N GLY A 104 23.96 1.52 18.46
CA GLY A 104 24.22 2.12 19.77
C GLY A 104 23.60 1.36 20.96
N VAL A 105 22.75 0.36 20.72
CA VAL A 105 21.99 -0.31 21.77
C VAL A 105 22.62 -1.67 22.06
N HIS A 106 23.35 -1.78 23.17
CA HIS A 106 23.86 -3.06 23.66
C HIS A 106 22.65 -3.99 23.94
N GLY A 107 22.53 -5.11 23.20
CA GLY A 107 21.38 -6.03 23.23
C GLY A 107 20.48 -6.04 21.97
N ALA A 108 21.00 -5.54 20.83
CA ALA A 108 20.31 -5.39 19.55
C ALA A 108 19.66 -6.68 18.98
N ASP A 109 20.09 -7.86 19.44
CA ASP A 109 19.45 -9.16 19.20
C ASP A 109 18.00 -9.23 19.73
N ARG A 110 17.55 -8.30 20.58
CA ARG A 110 16.15 -8.18 21.05
C ARG A 110 15.30 -7.14 20.31
N MET A 111 15.87 -6.36 19.38
CA MET A 111 15.15 -5.30 18.65
C MET A 111 14.55 -5.75 17.31
N LEU A 112 14.56 -7.05 17.04
CA LEU A 112 14.13 -7.68 15.77
C LEU A 112 12.64 -7.42 15.45
N TRP A 113 11.81 -7.27 16.47
CA TRP A 113 10.40 -6.91 16.36
C TRP A 113 10.20 -5.55 15.66
N LEU A 114 11.13 -4.60 15.86
CA LEU A 114 11.09 -3.29 15.20
C LEU A 114 11.33 -3.41 13.69
N ASN A 115 12.12 -4.39 13.25
CA ASN A 115 12.34 -4.63 11.82
C ASN A 115 11.06 -5.13 11.14
N ILE A 116 10.30 -6.01 11.80
CA ILE A 116 9.00 -6.49 11.30
C ILE A 116 8.00 -5.33 11.23
N ILE A 117 7.96 -4.49 12.27
CA ILE A 117 7.11 -3.29 12.31
C ILE A 117 7.47 -2.35 11.16
N PHE A 118 8.76 -2.07 10.99
CA PHE A 118 9.27 -1.20 9.94
C PHE A 118 8.99 -1.76 8.54
N LEU A 119 9.21 -3.06 8.31
CA LEU A 119 8.88 -3.74 7.05
C LEU A 119 7.38 -3.69 6.76
N GLY A 120 6.52 -3.81 7.78
CA GLY A 120 5.09 -3.58 7.65
C GLY A 120 4.77 -2.15 7.22
N GLY A 121 5.36 -1.15 7.88
CA GLY A 121 5.22 0.26 7.52
C GLY A 121 5.65 0.54 6.08
N LEU A 122 6.80 0.00 5.67
CA LEU A 122 7.30 0.09 4.31
C LEU A 122 6.37 -0.61 3.30
N GLY A 123 5.83 -1.78 3.66
CA GLY A 123 4.84 -2.50 2.86
C GLY A 123 3.55 -1.70 2.67
N GLY A 124 3.04 -1.05 3.70
CA GLY A 124 1.87 -0.18 3.59
C GLY A 124 2.11 1.04 2.69
N LEU A 125 3.25 1.72 2.89
CA LEU A 125 3.62 2.90 2.10
C LEU A 125 3.87 2.53 0.63
N LEU A 126 4.78 1.58 0.36
CA LEU A 126 5.10 1.15 -1.00
C LEU A 126 3.90 0.51 -1.69
N GLY A 127 3.11 -0.28 -0.97
CA GLY A 127 1.90 -0.89 -1.49
C GLY A 127 0.90 0.12 -2.03
N SER A 128 0.54 1.12 -1.21
CA SER A 128 -0.35 2.20 -1.63
C SER A 128 0.21 3.04 -2.81
N MET A 129 1.54 3.18 -2.90
CA MET A 129 2.18 3.89 -4.01
C MET A 129 2.16 3.08 -5.31
N ILE A 130 2.45 1.77 -5.25
CA ILE A 130 2.36 0.86 -6.39
C ILE A 130 0.92 0.84 -6.91
N ASP A 131 -0.06 0.73 -6.01
CA ASP A 131 -1.47 0.78 -6.35
C ASP A 131 -1.84 2.09 -7.05
N SER A 132 -1.44 3.23 -6.47
CA SER A 132 -1.69 4.54 -7.04
C SER A 132 -1.08 4.71 -8.44
N VAL A 133 0.14 4.21 -8.67
CA VAL A 133 0.82 4.27 -9.98
C VAL A 133 0.08 3.41 -11.01
N LEU A 134 -0.27 2.18 -10.63
CA LEU A 134 -1.04 1.27 -11.48
C LEU A 134 -2.44 1.83 -11.75
N GLY A 135 -3.09 2.42 -10.76
CA GLY A 135 -4.40 3.04 -10.88
C GLY A 135 -4.39 4.26 -11.80
N ALA A 136 -3.42 5.17 -11.63
CA ALA A 136 -3.26 6.32 -12.52
C ALA A 136 -3.02 5.92 -13.99
N THR A 137 -2.36 4.77 -14.21
CA THR A 137 -1.96 4.30 -15.54
C THR A 137 -3.05 3.45 -16.19
N PHE A 138 -3.55 2.44 -15.48
CA PHE A 138 -4.36 1.35 -16.03
C PHE A 138 -5.83 1.35 -15.60
N GLN A 139 -6.26 2.28 -14.74
CA GLN A 139 -7.66 2.44 -14.39
C GLN A 139 -8.20 3.77 -14.91
N ARG A 140 -9.34 3.71 -15.60
CA ARG A 140 -10.04 4.88 -16.10
C ARG A 140 -10.78 5.59 -14.95
N THR A 141 -10.59 6.90 -14.82
CA THR A 141 -11.39 7.74 -13.91
C THR A 141 -12.08 8.87 -14.65
N TYR A 142 -13.38 9.02 -14.40
CA TYR A 142 -14.24 10.08 -14.92
C TYR A 142 -14.64 11.07 -13.83
N TYR A 143 -14.83 12.33 -14.19
CA TYR A 143 -15.34 13.37 -13.31
C TYR A 143 -16.49 14.12 -13.97
N SER A 144 -17.60 14.25 -13.25
CA SER A 144 -18.70 15.12 -13.65
C SER A 144 -18.53 16.49 -13.00
N ARG A 145 -18.48 17.54 -13.83
CA ARG A 145 -18.38 18.93 -13.34
C ARG A 145 -19.70 19.42 -12.74
N GLU A 146 -20.83 18.84 -13.16
CA GLU A 146 -22.16 19.24 -12.71
C GLU A 146 -22.48 18.65 -11.34
N THR A 147 -22.30 17.33 -11.17
CA THR A 147 -22.60 16.65 -9.91
C THR A 147 -21.43 16.65 -8.93
N LYS A 148 -20.23 17.06 -9.39
CA LYS A 148 -18.95 16.98 -8.66
C LYS A 148 -18.61 15.56 -8.21
N GLN A 149 -19.11 14.56 -8.92
CA GLN A 149 -18.88 13.15 -8.64
C GLN A 149 -17.70 12.61 -9.44
N VAL A 150 -16.95 11.71 -8.81
CA VAL A 150 -15.91 10.90 -9.46
C VAL A 150 -16.48 9.51 -9.72
N LEU A 151 -16.36 9.03 -10.95
CA LEU A 151 -16.83 7.71 -11.36
C LEU A 151 -15.63 6.86 -11.80
N LEU A 152 -15.53 5.67 -11.19
CA LEU A 152 -14.45 4.72 -11.41
C LEU A 152 -14.87 3.66 -12.41
N GLY A 153 -13.99 3.32 -13.35
CA GLY A 153 -14.23 2.22 -14.29
C GLY A 153 -15.11 2.64 -15.47
N ARG A 154 -16.26 1.99 -15.67
CA ARG A 154 -17.08 2.17 -16.88
C ARG A 154 -18.25 3.13 -16.65
N LEU A 155 -18.53 3.93 -17.68
CA LEU A 155 -19.71 4.79 -17.72
C LEU A 155 -20.99 3.95 -17.56
N PRO A 156 -21.96 4.39 -16.75
CA PRO A 156 -23.25 3.74 -16.67
C PRO A 156 -23.93 3.73 -18.06
N PRO A 157 -24.65 2.65 -18.42
CA PRO A 157 -25.40 2.61 -19.67
C PRO A 157 -26.43 3.76 -19.71
N LYS A 158 -26.57 4.43 -20.87
CA LYS A 158 -27.35 5.67 -21.13
C LYS A 158 -28.83 5.70 -20.68
N LYS A 159 -29.36 4.70 -19.97
CA LYS A 159 -30.78 4.58 -19.61
C LYS A 159 -31.28 5.42 -18.41
N GLN A 160 -30.45 6.31 -17.84
CA GLN A 160 -30.90 7.18 -16.72
C GLN A 160 -30.46 8.65 -16.81
N SER A 161 -30.14 9.15 -18.01
CA SER A 161 -30.11 10.61 -18.18
C SER A 161 -31.54 11.09 -18.39
N LYS A 162 -32.14 11.69 -17.35
CA LYS A 162 -33.33 12.51 -17.53
C LYS A 162 -32.92 13.73 -18.38
N SER A 163 -33.41 13.73 -19.62
CA SER A 163 -33.70 14.90 -20.46
C SER A 163 -32.60 15.97 -20.61
N GLY A 164 -31.94 15.96 -21.79
CA GLY A 164 -31.88 17.20 -22.57
C GLY A 164 -30.55 17.96 -22.70
N SER A 165 -29.38 17.36 -22.44
CA SER A 165 -28.11 17.96 -22.84
C SER A 165 -27.17 16.94 -23.48
N ASP A 166 -27.11 16.99 -24.80
CA ASP A 166 -26.19 16.24 -25.65
C ASP A 166 -24.85 17.00 -25.67
N ASP A 167 -24.01 16.80 -24.64
CA ASP A 167 -22.53 16.89 -24.73
C ASP A 167 -21.84 16.68 -23.35
N SER A 168 -21.09 15.59 -23.21
CA SER A 168 -19.93 15.47 -22.30
C SER A 168 -20.11 15.73 -20.79
N GLU A 169 -21.10 15.14 -20.11
CA GLU A 169 -21.22 15.21 -18.64
C GLU A 169 -19.95 14.69 -17.91
N TRP A 170 -19.29 13.67 -18.47
CA TRP A 170 -18.17 12.97 -17.84
C TRP A 170 -16.84 13.27 -18.54
N VAL A 171 -15.95 13.97 -17.87
CA VAL A 171 -14.59 14.29 -18.36
C VAL A 171 -13.61 13.24 -17.84
N VAL A 172 -12.79 12.68 -18.73
CA VAL A 172 -11.73 11.74 -18.35
C VAL A 172 -10.62 12.50 -17.62
N ILE A 173 -10.28 12.06 -16.42
CA ILE A 173 -9.17 12.63 -15.65
C ILE A 173 -7.87 11.89 -16.00
N THR A 174 -7.89 10.56 -15.88
CA THR A 174 -6.69 9.71 -15.86
C THR A 174 -6.95 8.29 -16.39
N GLY A 175 -5.85 7.66 -16.80
CA GLY A 175 -5.73 6.23 -17.07
C GLY A 175 -6.37 5.71 -18.35
N TYR A 176 -6.02 4.46 -18.65
CA TYR A 176 -6.64 3.63 -19.68
C TYR A 176 -7.66 2.69 -19.05
N ASP A 177 -8.69 2.26 -19.78
CA ASP A 177 -9.66 1.27 -19.28
C ASP A 177 -9.13 -0.15 -19.56
N ILE A 178 -8.04 -0.54 -18.89
CA ILE A 178 -7.37 -1.84 -19.10
C ILE A 178 -7.62 -2.77 -17.90
N LEU A 179 -7.45 -2.26 -16.68
CA LEU A 179 -7.57 -3.04 -15.44
C LEU A 179 -8.69 -2.50 -14.55
N SER A 180 -9.37 -3.42 -13.87
CA SER A 180 -10.33 -3.11 -12.80
C SER A 180 -9.64 -2.83 -11.47
N ASN A 181 -10.37 -2.25 -10.50
CA ASN A 181 -9.89 -2.02 -9.13
C ASN A 181 -9.34 -3.32 -8.50
N ASN A 182 -10.13 -4.38 -8.52
CA ASN A 182 -9.73 -5.67 -7.96
C ASN A 182 -8.46 -6.26 -8.60
N GLN A 183 -8.25 -6.06 -9.91
CA GLN A 183 -7.05 -6.55 -10.59
C GLN A 183 -5.81 -5.75 -10.22
N VAL A 184 -5.94 -4.42 -10.07
CA VAL A 184 -4.83 -3.58 -9.62
C VAL A 184 -4.46 -3.92 -8.19
N ASN A 185 -5.43 -4.05 -7.28
CA ASN A 185 -5.19 -4.44 -5.88
C ASN A 185 -4.52 -5.81 -5.77
N LEU A 186 -4.89 -6.75 -6.64
CA LEU A 186 -4.24 -8.06 -6.70
C LEU A 186 -2.77 -7.92 -7.13
N ILE A 187 -2.49 -7.17 -8.19
CA ILE A 187 -1.13 -6.98 -8.69
C ILE A 187 -0.28 -6.21 -7.68
N SER A 188 -0.80 -5.11 -7.11
CA SER A 188 -0.11 -4.27 -6.13
C SER A 188 0.21 -5.05 -4.86
N SER A 189 -0.74 -5.82 -4.34
CA SER A 189 -0.52 -6.64 -3.13
C SER A 189 0.44 -7.80 -3.36
N VAL A 190 0.42 -8.47 -4.52
CA VAL A 190 1.40 -9.51 -4.87
C VAL A 190 2.80 -8.94 -5.05
N ALA A 191 2.92 -7.82 -5.78
CA ALA A 191 4.21 -7.14 -5.98
C ALA A 191 4.80 -6.66 -4.65
N THR A 192 3.97 -6.08 -3.78
CA THR A 192 4.39 -5.59 -2.46
C THR A 192 4.75 -6.74 -1.53
N SER A 193 3.98 -7.82 -1.54
CA SER A 193 4.28 -9.05 -0.82
C SER A 193 5.67 -9.58 -1.19
N ALA A 194 5.94 -9.76 -2.49
CA ALA A 194 7.23 -10.22 -2.99
C ALA A 194 8.37 -9.26 -2.62
N LEU A 195 8.15 -7.94 -2.72
CA LEU A 195 9.14 -6.93 -2.37
C LEU A 195 9.47 -6.95 -0.88
N VAL A 196 8.47 -6.98 0.00
CA VAL A 196 8.66 -7.05 1.46
C VAL A 196 9.34 -8.34 1.86
N ALA A 197 9.00 -9.47 1.23
CA ALA A 197 9.68 -10.74 1.44
C ALA A 197 11.13 -10.73 0.96
N TYR A 198 11.40 -10.16 -0.22
CA TYR A 198 12.75 -10.00 -0.75
C TYR A 198 13.60 -9.11 0.14
N LEU A 199 13.09 -7.94 0.52
CA LEU A 199 13.76 -7.03 1.44
C LEU A 199 13.98 -7.71 2.79
N GLY A 200 12.95 -8.30 3.39
CA GLY A 200 13.08 -8.96 4.68
C GLY A 200 14.05 -10.14 4.66
N THR A 201 14.09 -10.94 3.60
CA THR A 201 15.03 -12.07 3.51
C THR A 201 16.45 -11.63 3.19
N SER A 202 16.66 -10.66 2.31
CA SER A 202 18.00 -10.11 2.01
C SER A 202 18.60 -9.28 3.15
N VAL A 203 17.75 -8.73 4.03
CA VAL A 203 18.13 -7.90 5.19
C VAL A 203 18.30 -8.72 6.48
N LEU A 204 17.65 -9.89 6.59
CA LEU A 204 17.56 -10.67 7.82
C LEU A 204 18.16 -12.09 7.71
N VAL A 205 18.82 -12.43 6.60
CA VAL A 205 19.65 -13.63 6.43
C VAL A 205 21.08 -13.18 6.28
#